data_AF-A0A2A2TQ52-F1
#
_entry.id   AF-A0A2A2TQ52-F1
#
_cell.length_a   1.000
_cell.length_b   1.000
_cell.length_c   1.000
_cell.angle_alpha   90.00
_cell.angle_beta   90.00
_cell.angle_gamma   90.00
#
_symmetry.space_group_name_H-M   'P 1'
#
loop_
_entity.id
_entity.type
_entity.pdbx_description
1 polymer ?
#
loop_
_entity_poly.entity_id
_entity_poly.type
_entity_poly.pdbx_seq_one_letter_code
_entity_poly.pdbx_strand_id
1 'polypeptide(L)'
;MAFIKIQNVVINTSYVAAVKLDSRTSSGEKSVSVLIATPKYPLFQLESISQNLCHNEWIEFTGQAASALQDYFTSFNNVIDLSPQYQESTVV
;
A
#
# COMPACT_ATOMS: atom_id res chain seq x y z
N MET A 1 -11.30 2.36 -12.00
CA MET A 1 -11.53 1.66 -10.72
C MET A 1 -11.16 0.20 -10.92
N ALA A 2 -10.22 -0.34 -10.15
CA ALA A 2 -9.81 -1.74 -10.23
C ALA A 2 -9.90 -2.39 -8.83
N PHE A 3 -10.09 -3.70 -8.81
CA PHE A 3 -10.11 -4.49 -7.58
C PHE A 3 -9.03 -5.57 -7.66
N ILE A 4 -8.23 -5.67 -6.60
CA ILE A 4 -7.28 -6.78 -6.42
C ILE A 4 -7.93 -7.76 -5.46
N LYS A 5 -8.16 -9.01 -5.88
CA LYS A 5 -8.58 -10.09 -5.00
C LYS A 5 -7.35 -10.91 -4.63
N ILE A 6 -7.04 -10.98 -3.34
CA ILE A 6 -5.91 -11.76 -2.84
C ILE A 6 -6.30 -12.54 -1.59
N GLN A 7 -6.20 -13.87 -1.68
CA GLN A 7 -6.72 -14.78 -0.66
C GLN A 7 -8.17 -14.42 -0.28
N ASN A 8 -8.38 -13.98 0.96
CA ASN A 8 -9.68 -13.63 1.53
C ASN A 8 -9.96 -12.11 1.56
N VAL A 9 -9.11 -11.30 0.91
CA VAL A 9 -9.21 -9.84 0.89
C VAL A 9 -9.48 -9.34 -0.52
N VAL A 10 -10.35 -8.33 -0.64
CA VAL A 10 -10.57 -7.57 -1.88
C VAL A 10 -10.18 -6.11 -1.63
N ILE A 11 -9.20 -5.63 -2.36
CA ILE A 11 -8.67 -4.26 -2.26
C ILE A 11 -9.24 -3.44 -3.41
N ASN A 12 -9.99 -2.39 -3.11
CA ASN A 12 -10.31 -1.36 -4.10
C ASN A 12 -9.11 -0.43 -4.26
N THR A 13 -8.49 -0.45 -5.43
CA THR A 13 -7.25 0.31 -5.68
C THR A 13 -7.45 1.83 -5.64
N SER A 14 -8.70 2.31 -5.68
CA SER A 14 -9.03 3.73 -5.57
C SER A 14 -8.77 4.30 -4.17
N TYR A 15 -8.66 3.44 -3.15
CA TYR A 15 -8.33 3.83 -1.78
C TYR A 15 -6.89 3.50 -1.40
N VAL A 16 -6.10 2.94 -2.31
CA VAL A 16 -4.68 2.70 -2.05
C VAL A 16 -3.94 4.02 -2.20
N ALA A 17 -3.40 4.53 -1.08
CA ALA A 17 -2.65 5.78 -1.06
C ALA A 17 -1.15 5.56 -1.28
N ALA A 18 -0.60 4.44 -0.81
CA ALA A 18 0.80 4.08 -0.95
C ALA A 18 1.01 2.56 -0.82
N VAL A 19 2.14 2.07 -1.33
CA VAL A 19 2.57 0.68 -1.16
C VAL A 19 4.06 0.67 -0.82
N LYS A 20 4.46 -0.29 0.03
CA LYS A 20 5.85 -0.60 0.37
C LYS A 20 6.14 -2.03 -0.07
N LEU A 21 6.96 -2.19 -1.12
CA LEU A 21 7.12 -3.47 -1.84
C LEU A 21 8.23 -4.37 -1.27
N ASP A 22 9.25 -3.77 -0.66
CA ASP A 22 10.39 -4.50 -0.08
C ASP A 22 10.50 -4.28 1.43
N SER A 23 9.38 -4.45 2.15
CA SER A 23 9.42 -4.53 3.60
C SER A 23 9.86 -5.92 4.08
N ARG A 24 10.37 -5.94 5.30
CA ARG A 24 10.55 -7.16 6.09
C ARG A 24 9.77 -7.04 7.37
N THR A 25 9.13 -8.12 7.80
CA THR A 25 8.52 -8.23 9.11
C THR A 25 9.59 -8.19 10.20
N SER A 26 9.19 -8.07 11.48
CA SER A 26 10.11 -8.17 12.61
C SER A 26 10.84 -9.52 12.69
N SER A 27 10.27 -10.58 12.10
CA SER A 27 10.90 -11.90 11.97
C SER A 27 11.81 -12.03 10.73
N GLY A 28 11.92 -10.99 9.90
CA GLY A 28 12.77 -10.95 8.70
C GLY A 28 12.13 -11.53 7.43
N GLU A 29 10.87 -11.95 7.51
CA GLU A 29 10.10 -12.45 6.36
C GLU A 29 9.80 -11.30 5.39
N LYS A 30 9.83 -11.57 4.09
CA LYS A 30 9.45 -10.58 3.07
C LYS A 30 7.97 -10.23 3.21
N SER A 31 7.68 -8.94 3.24
CA SER A 31 6.30 -8.43 3.33
C SER A 31 6.06 -7.31 2.31
N VAL A 32 4.78 -7.09 1.99
CA VAL A 32 4.30 -5.91 1.28
C VAL A 32 3.32 -5.22 2.19
N SER A 33 3.50 -3.92 2.42
CA SER A 33 2.51 -3.11 3.16
C SER A 33 1.73 -2.24 2.18
N VAL A 34 0.41 -2.18 2.34
CA VAL A 34 -0.47 -1.32 1.55
C VAL A 34 -1.14 -0.32 2.47
N LEU A 35 -1.02 0.96 2.16
CA LEU A 35 -1.71 2.03 2.88
C LEU A 35 -3.07 2.25 2.24
N ILE A 36 -4.13 2.02 3.01
CA ILE A 36 -5.50 2.30 2.61
C ILE A 36 -5.93 3.63 3.24
N ALA A 37 -6.39 4.57 2.41
CA ALA A 37 -6.98 5.83 2.83
C ALA A 37 -8.49 5.79 2.51
N THR A 38 -9.31 5.40 3.50
CA THR A 38 -10.77 5.41 3.36
C THR A 38 -11.35 6.73 3.88
N PRO A 39 -12.34 7.34 3.22
CA PRO A 39 -13.02 8.50 3.77
C PRO A 39 -13.79 8.11 5.05
N LYS A 40 -13.61 8.87 6.14
CA LYS A 40 -14.31 8.61 7.43
C LYS A 40 -15.80 8.96 7.38
N TYR A 41 -16.21 9.78 6.41
CA TYR A 41 -17.57 10.26 6.26
C TYR A 41 -18.10 9.87 4.89
N PRO A 42 -19.41 9.58 4.74
CA PRO A 42 -20.02 9.55 3.43
C PRO A 42 -19.74 10.89 2.74
N LEU A 43 -19.44 10.84 1.43
CA LEU A 43 -18.96 11.96 0.57
C LEU A 43 -19.85 13.23 0.58
N PHE A 44 -20.92 13.27 1.37
CA PHE A 44 -21.94 14.31 1.45
C PHE A 44 -21.80 15.32 2.61
N GLN A 45 -20.79 15.21 3.50
CA GLN A 45 -20.61 16.14 4.65
C GLN A 45 -19.33 17.01 4.57
N LEU A 46 -18.92 17.40 3.37
CA LEU A 46 -17.65 18.10 3.11
C LEU A 46 -17.55 19.53 3.67
N GLU A 47 -18.63 20.11 4.21
CA GLU A 47 -18.63 21.53 4.64
C GLU A 47 -17.89 21.83 5.96
N SER A 48 -17.49 20.82 6.74
CA SER A 48 -16.71 21.08 7.97
C SER A 48 -15.25 20.66 7.80
N ILE A 49 -14.41 21.68 7.61
CA ILE A 49 -12.95 21.58 7.50
C ILE A 49 -12.40 21.02 8.82
N SER A 50 -12.05 19.74 8.84
CA SER A 50 -11.20 19.18 9.90
C SER A 50 -10.11 18.30 9.28
N GLN A 51 -8.92 18.32 9.89
CA GLN A 51 -7.68 17.68 9.42
C GLN A 51 -7.70 16.13 9.47
N ASN A 52 -8.89 15.51 9.42
CA ASN A 52 -9.13 14.10 9.70
C ASN A 52 -10.13 13.46 8.70
N LEU A 53 -10.09 13.88 7.43
CA LEU A 53 -11.04 13.44 6.39
C LEU A 53 -10.93 11.95 6.03
N CYS A 54 -9.75 11.37 6.16
CA CYS A 54 -9.48 9.97 5.82
C CYS A 54 -8.99 9.17 7.04
N HIS A 55 -9.43 7.92 7.14
CA HIS A 55 -8.83 6.90 7.96
C HIS A 55 -7.74 6.22 7.15
N ASN A 56 -6.51 6.31 7.65
CA ASN A 56 -5.34 5.76 7.01
C ASN A 56 -4.87 4.55 7.82
N GLU A 57 -4.83 3.39 7.19
CA GLU A 57 -4.40 2.13 7.81
C GLU A 57 -3.38 1.42 6.93
N TRP A 58 -2.27 0.99 7.53
CA TRP A 58 -1.31 0.11 6.87
C TRP A 58 -1.71 -1.34 7.10
N ILE A 59 -1.90 -2.07 6.01
CA ILE A 59 -2.18 -3.50 6.03
C ILE A 59 -0.94 -4.22 5.53
N GLU A 60 -0.35 -5.07 6.38
CA GLU A 60 0.81 -5.89 6.03
C GLU A 60 0.37 -7.25 5.46
N PHE A 61 0.98 -7.64 4.34
CA PHE A 61 0.80 -8.93 3.68
C PHE A 61 2.12 -9.68 3.65
N THR A 62 2.08 -11.00 3.86
CA THR A 62 3.24 -11.89 3.83
C THR A 62 2.98 -13.10 2.91
N GLY A 63 4.00 -13.95 2.72
CA GLY A 63 3.91 -15.16 1.91
C GLY A 63 3.42 -14.93 0.48
N GLN A 64 2.51 -15.79 0.02
CA GLN A 64 1.97 -15.74 -1.35
C GLN A 64 1.20 -14.44 -1.65
N ALA A 65 0.60 -13.81 -0.62
CA ALA A 65 -0.09 -12.55 -0.83
C ALA A 65 0.89 -11.40 -1.11
N ALA A 66 2.02 -11.37 -0.39
CA ALA A 66 3.07 -10.39 -0.62
C ALA A 66 3.64 -10.50 -2.04
N SER A 67 3.97 -11.71 -2.49
CA SER A 67 4.52 -11.93 -3.83
C SER A 67 3.57 -11.46 -4.93
N ALA A 68 2.29 -11.83 -4.87
CA ALA A 68 1.33 -11.43 -5.89
C ALA A 68 1.01 -9.92 -5.88
N LEU A 69 1.00 -9.27 -4.70
CA LEU A 69 0.89 -7.80 -4.64
C LEU A 69 2.14 -7.12 -5.19
N GLN A 70 3.32 -7.68 -4.90
CA GLN A 70 4.56 -7.14 -5.45
C GLN A 70 4.54 -7.20 -6.97
N ASP A 71 4.27 -8.37 -7.56
CA ASP A 71 4.19 -8.56 -9.00
C ASP A 71 3.16 -7.62 -9.64
N TYR A 72 2.00 -7.44 -8.99
CA TYR A 72 0.97 -6.52 -9.47
C TYR A 72 1.47 -5.07 -9.51
N PHE A 73 2.00 -4.55 -8.41
CA PHE A 73 2.40 -3.15 -8.29
C PHE A 73 3.72 -2.81 -8.98
N THR A 74 4.61 -3.78 -9.21
CA THR A 74 5.80 -3.59 -10.05
C THR A 74 5.45 -3.63 -11.55
N SER A 75 4.44 -4.41 -11.95
CA SER A 75 4.02 -4.51 -13.35
C SER A 75 3.16 -3.33 -13.79
N PHE A 76 2.29 -2.85 -12.91
CA PHE A 76 1.55 -1.62 -13.11
C PHE A 76 2.41 -0.45 -12.64
N ASN A 77 3.06 0.25 -13.58
CA ASN A 77 3.87 1.47 -13.41
C ASN A 77 3.14 2.67 -12.74
N ASN A 78 2.05 2.42 -12.02
CA ASN A 78 1.15 3.39 -11.42
C ASN A 78 1.41 3.59 -9.92
N VAL A 79 2.38 2.89 -9.32
CA VAL A 79 2.68 3.01 -7.90
C VAL A 79 4.11 3.48 -7.71
N ILE A 80 4.25 4.57 -6.96
CA ILE A 80 5.53 5.08 -6.50
C ILE A 80 5.93 4.24 -5.30
N ASP A 81 6.99 3.45 -5.43
CA ASP A 81 7.61 2.81 -4.28
C ASP A 81 8.25 3.90 -3.41
N LEU A 82 7.77 4.01 -2.16
CA LEU A 82 8.28 4.97 -1.18
C LEU A 82 9.44 4.38 -0.36
N SER A 83 9.90 3.17 -0.69
CA SER A 83 11.11 2.63 -0.08
C SER A 83 12.28 3.58 -0.38
N PRO A 84 13.16 3.84 0.61
CA PRO A 84 14.39 4.55 0.33
C PRO A 84 15.17 3.70 -0.67
N GLN A 85 15.32 4.18 -1.90
CA GLN A 85 16.24 3.59 -2.88
C GLN A 85 17.64 3.72 -2.29
N TYR A 86 18.06 2.72 -1.53
CA TYR A 86 19.42 2.64 -1.04
C TYR A 86 20.28 2.39 -2.27
N GLN A 87 20.80 3.46 -2.86
CA GLN A 87 21.90 3.34 -3.80
C GLN A 87 23.05 2.76 -2.99
N GLU A 88 23.38 1.49 -3.24
CA GLU A 88 24.68 0.95 -2.82
C GLU A 88 25.73 1.86 -3.46
N SER A 89 26.24 2.80 -2.66
CA SER A 89 27.38 3.61 -3.02
C SER A 89 28.53 2.63 -3.19
N THR A 90 28.84 2.30 -4.44
CA THR A 90 30.02 1.51 -4.78
C THR A 90 31.22 2.37 -4.38
N VAL A 91 31.72 2.15 -3.17
CA VAL A 91 32.98 2.72 -2.72
C VAL A 91 34.07 2.02 -3.51
N VAL A 92 34.63 2.73 -4.50
CA VAL A 92 35.88 2.39 -5.18
C VAL A 92 37.04 2.93 -4.36
#